data_AF-A0A2H1IRP1-F1
#
_entry.id   AF-A0A2H1IRP1-F1
#
_cell.length_a   1.000
_cell.length_b   1.000
_cell.length_c   1.000
_cell.angle_alpha   90.00
_cell.angle_beta   90.00
_cell.angle_gamma   90.00
#
_symmetry.space_group_name_H-M   'P 1'
#
loop_
_entity.id
_entity.type
_entity.pdbx_description
1 polymer ?
#
loop_
_entity_poly.entity_id
_entity_poly.type
_entity_poly.pdbx_seq_one_letter_code
_entity_poly.pdbx_strand_id
1 'polypeptide(L)'
;MSGGRTKRRSRRRIWASPWLYLGLSVPAIVLTLFHTWGLGYSLSNRGSPDQPWCPATPEGIPLEHGLGYDTSFFPPGIRCSVGATGTEWSDERFTVLPLDFTIMSVAGIIAVISVIVLFRRATTSRLLTDS
;
A
#
# COMPACT_ATOMS: atom_id res chain seq x y z
N MET A 1 -50.55 15.94 -34.98
CA MET A 1 -49.66 16.72 -34.09
C MET A 1 -49.51 16.00 -32.76
N SER A 2 -48.38 16.22 -32.08
CA SER A 2 -48.00 15.72 -30.75
C SER A 2 -47.23 14.37 -30.70
N GLY A 3 -45.97 14.43 -31.11
CA GLY A 3 -44.96 13.46 -30.71
C GLY A 3 -44.53 13.71 -29.27
N GLY A 4 -44.94 12.83 -28.36
CA GLY A 4 -44.53 12.83 -26.96
C GLY A 4 -43.03 12.58 -26.81
N ARG A 5 -42.27 13.66 -26.64
CA ARG A 5 -40.84 13.62 -26.29
C ARG A 5 -40.70 13.06 -24.87
N THR A 6 -40.48 11.76 -24.77
CA THR A 6 -40.07 11.13 -23.52
C THR A 6 -38.69 11.66 -23.14
N LYS A 7 -38.66 12.61 -22.19
CA LYS A 7 -37.42 13.01 -21.50
C LYS A 7 -36.91 11.80 -20.74
N ARG A 8 -36.09 10.99 -21.42
CA ARG A 8 -35.28 9.93 -20.83
C ARG A 8 -34.30 10.62 -19.88
N ARG A 9 -34.70 10.79 -18.62
CA ARG A 9 -33.81 11.22 -17.53
C ARG A 9 -32.67 10.20 -17.49
N SER A 10 -31.57 10.56 -18.15
CA SER A 10 -30.29 9.89 -18.02
C SER A 10 -29.98 9.86 -16.52
N ARG A 11 -30.14 8.68 -15.91
CA ARG A 11 -29.47 8.35 -14.66
C ARG A 11 -27.99 8.60 -14.95
N ARG A 12 -27.50 9.78 -14.60
CA ARG A 12 -26.06 10.06 -14.47
C ARG A 12 -25.55 9.09 -13.40
N ARG A 13 -25.21 7.88 -13.84
CA ARG A 13 -24.39 6.95 -13.06
C ARG A 13 -23.18 7.78 -12.68
N ILE A 14 -22.94 7.88 -11.38
CA ILE A 14 -21.84 8.56 -10.72
C ILE A 14 -20.56 7.78 -11.06
N TRP A 15 -20.21 7.70 -12.34
CA TRP A 15 -18.90 7.26 -12.76
C TRP A 15 -18.04 8.51 -12.72
N ALA A 16 -17.48 8.77 -11.55
CA ALA A 16 -16.40 9.74 -11.41
C ALA A 16 -15.34 9.44 -12.49
N SER A 17 -14.77 10.49 -13.06
CA SER A 17 -13.77 10.36 -14.13
C SER A 17 -12.64 9.42 -13.69
N PRO A 18 -12.14 8.49 -14.53
CA PRO A 18 -10.97 7.67 -14.23
C PRO A 18 -9.76 8.50 -13.75
N TRP A 19 -9.66 9.75 -14.20
CA TRP A 19 -8.66 10.72 -13.73
C TRP A 19 -8.82 11.11 -12.26
N LEU A 20 -10.06 11.20 -11.75
CA LEU A 20 -10.31 11.46 -10.32
C LEU A 20 -9.88 10.26 -9.48
N TYR A 21 -10.17 9.05 -9.94
CA TYR A 21 -9.75 7.83 -9.25
C TYR A 21 -8.21 7.72 -9.18
N LEU A 22 -7.50 8.01 -10.28
CA LEU A 22 -6.04 8.11 -10.25
C LEU A 22 -5.54 9.22 -9.33
N GLY A 23 -6.17 10.39 -9.40
CA GLY A 23 -5.82 11.54 -8.57
C GLY A 23 -5.97 11.29 -7.07
N LEU A 24 -6.80 10.32 -6.66
CA LEU A 24 -6.95 9.91 -5.27
C LEU A 24 -6.09 8.69 -4.91
N SER A 25 -6.00 7.69 -5.80
CA SER A 25 -5.27 6.46 -5.52
C SER A 25 -3.77 6.69 -5.43
N VAL A 26 -3.20 7.54 -6.29
CA VAL A 26 -1.75 7.79 -6.31
C VAL A 26 -1.28 8.47 -5.02
N PRO A 27 -1.90 9.57 -4.54
CA PRO A 27 -1.53 10.15 -3.25
C PRO A 27 -1.74 9.18 -2.09
N ALA A 28 -2.80 8.37 -2.09
CA ALA A 28 -3.02 7.36 -1.05
C ALA A 28 -1.87 6.34 -0.98
N ILE A 29 -1.41 5.83 -2.14
CA ILE A 29 -0.26 4.92 -2.21
C ILE A 29 1.01 5.61 -1.69
N VAL A 30 1.29 6.83 -2.16
CA VAL A 30 2.48 7.59 -1.75
C VAL A 30 2.48 7.84 -0.24
N LEU A 31 1.36 8.27 0.34
CA LEU A 31 1.22 8.47 1.78
C LEU A 31 1.46 7.17 2.56
N THR A 32 0.99 6.03 2.05
CA THR A 32 1.18 4.72 2.67
C THR A 32 2.66 4.31 2.68
N LEU A 33 3.37 4.57 1.58
CA LEU A 33 4.81 4.32 1.47
C LEU A 33 5.60 5.22 2.44
N PHE A 34 5.26 6.51 2.50
CA PHE A 34 5.87 7.45 3.45
C PHE A 34 5.60 7.07 4.90
N HIS A 35 4.39 6.63 5.22
CA HIS A 35 4.04 6.15 6.55
C HIS A 35 4.87 4.93 6.94
N THR A 36 4.95 3.92 6.06
CA THR A 36 5.73 2.70 6.28
C THR A 36 7.21 3.02 6.47
N TRP A 37 7.78 3.89 5.63
CA TRP A 37 9.17 4.33 5.75
C TRP A 37 9.40 5.11 7.05
N GLY A 38 8.51 6.03 7.41
CA GLY A 38 8.60 6.82 8.63
C GLY A 38 8.53 5.97 9.90
N LEU A 39 7.69 4.93 9.90
CA LEU A 39 7.65 3.93 10.97
C LEU A 39 9.00 3.19 11.07
N GLY A 40 9.55 2.72 9.94
CA GLY A 40 10.86 2.08 9.90
C GLY A 40 11.98 2.97 10.45
N TYR A 41 12.04 4.21 10.00
CA TYR A 41 13.01 5.19 10.47
C TYR A 41 12.89 5.44 11.98
N SER A 42 11.66 5.60 12.48
CA SER A 42 11.43 5.78 13.91
C SER A 42 11.83 4.54 14.73
N LEU A 43 11.57 3.34 14.24
CA LEU A 43 11.93 2.09 14.90
C LEU A 43 13.44 1.83 14.87
N SER A 44 14.10 2.15 13.77
CA SER A 44 15.57 2.07 13.69
C SER A 44 16.24 3.03 14.68
N ASN A 45 15.69 4.24 14.87
CA ASN A 45 16.27 5.23 15.78
C ASN A 45 15.89 5.04 17.27
N ARG A 46 14.72 4.51 17.58
CA ARG A 46 14.17 4.45 18.96
C ARG A 46 13.85 3.03 19.43
N GLY A 47 14.04 2.03 18.58
CA GLY A 47 13.46 0.71 18.74
C GLY A 47 13.87 0.02 20.03
N SER A 48 12.87 -0.48 20.76
CA SER A 48 13.03 -1.40 21.88
C SER A 48 12.77 -2.83 21.39
N PRO A 49 13.48 -3.84 21.89
CA PRO A 49 13.22 -5.25 21.56
C PRO A 49 11.83 -5.74 22.01
N ASP A 50 11.14 -5.01 22.91
CA ASP A 50 9.89 -5.45 23.57
C ASP A 50 8.63 -5.24 22.72
N GLN A 51 8.75 -5.09 21.40
CA GLN A 51 7.60 -4.95 20.53
C GLN A 51 6.84 -6.29 20.44
N PRO A 52 5.50 -6.30 20.51
CA PRO A 52 4.72 -7.55 20.53
C PRO A 52 4.81 -8.35 19.22
N TRP A 53 5.33 -7.73 18.16
CA TRP A 53 5.52 -8.30 16.83
C TRP A 53 6.99 -8.67 16.55
N CYS A 54 7.91 -8.45 17.50
CA CYS A 54 9.27 -8.97 17.44
C CYS A 54 9.35 -10.40 18.02
N PRO A 55 10.37 -11.18 17.65
CA PRO A 55 10.70 -12.41 18.36
C PRO A 55 11.00 -12.10 19.83
N ALA A 56 10.51 -12.94 20.74
CA ALA A 56 10.87 -12.84 22.14
C ALA A 56 12.31 -13.32 22.34
N THR A 57 13.06 -12.64 23.21
CA THR A 57 14.40 -13.10 23.57
C THR A 57 14.30 -14.31 24.49
N PRO A 58 15.06 -15.40 24.23
CA PRO A 58 15.16 -16.53 25.14
C PRO A 58 15.72 -16.10 26.51
N GLU A 59 15.18 -16.66 27.58
CA GLU A 59 15.72 -16.45 28.93
C GLU A 59 17.16 -16.98 29.01
N GLY A 60 18.09 -16.16 29.53
CA GLY A 60 19.49 -16.55 29.76
C GLY A 60 20.47 -16.20 28.64
N ILE A 61 20.02 -15.57 27.54
CA ILE A 61 20.90 -15.09 26.47
C ILE A 61 21.07 -13.56 26.59
N PRO A 62 22.29 -13.03 26.80
CA PRO A 62 22.51 -11.58 26.85
C PRO A 62 22.32 -10.98 25.44
N LEU A 63 21.32 -10.11 25.32
CA LEU A 63 21.08 -9.27 24.13
C LEU A 63 22.15 -8.19 24.06
N GLU A 64 23.36 -8.52 23.62
CA GLU A 64 24.36 -7.47 23.54
C GLU A 64 24.08 -6.54 22.36
N HIS A 65 23.88 -6.99 21.11
CA HIS A 65 23.79 -6.03 19.99
C HIS A 65 22.97 -6.45 18.74
N GLY A 66 22.16 -7.52 18.74
CA GLY A 66 21.53 -8.02 17.51
C GLY A 66 20.11 -7.53 17.19
N LEU A 67 19.70 -6.31 17.55
CA LEU A 67 18.37 -5.80 17.20
C LEU A 67 18.39 -5.03 15.87
N GLY A 68 17.58 -5.46 14.90
CA GLY A 68 17.43 -4.82 13.60
C GLY A 68 15.98 -4.62 13.20
N TYR A 69 15.70 -3.50 12.54
CA TYR A 69 14.38 -3.18 11.99
C TYR A 69 14.51 -2.85 10.50
N ASP A 70 13.88 -3.67 9.67
CA ASP A 70 13.79 -3.45 8.23
C ASP A 70 12.33 -3.26 7.82
N THR A 71 12.04 -2.28 6.97
CA THR A 71 10.70 -2.11 6.41
C THR A 71 10.58 -2.75 5.05
N SER A 72 9.46 -3.41 4.81
CA SER A 72 9.03 -3.84 3.49
C SER A 72 7.93 -2.92 2.98
N PHE A 73 7.98 -2.57 1.70
CA PHE A 73 6.93 -1.80 1.03
C PHE A 73 5.87 -2.69 0.37
N PHE A 74 6.17 -3.98 0.13
CA PHE A 74 5.25 -4.89 -0.51
C PHE A 74 5.39 -6.34 0.01
N PRO A 75 4.45 -6.83 0.85
CA PRO A 75 3.40 -6.05 1.51
C PRO A 75 3.99 -5.04 2.52
N PRO A 76 3.29 -3.92 2.83
CA PRO A 76 3.75 -2.93 3.78
C PRO A 76 3.88 -3.58 5.15
N GLY A 77 5.07 -3.54 5.72
CA GLY A 77 5.35 -4.28 6.93
C GLY A 77 6.72 -3.99 7.51
N ILE A 78 6.96 -4.56 8.68
CA ILE A 78 8.21 -4.42 9.42
C ILE A 78 8.75 -5.83 9.68
N ARG A 79 10.02 -6.02 9.41
CA ARG A 79 10.81 -7.18 9.78
C ARG A 79 11.65 -6.78 10.99
N CYS A 80 11.50 -7.53 12.06
CA CYS A 80 12.28 -7.40 13.28
C CYS A 80 13.26 -8.57 13.35
N SER A 81 14.54 -8.29 13.50
CA SER A 81 15.57 -9.29 13.77
C SER A 81 16.11 -9.09 15.18
N VAL A 82 16.24 -10.19 15.92
CA VAL A 82 16.82 -10.21 17.27
C VAL A 82 17.91 -11.27 17.27
N GLY A 83 19.11 -10.90 17.71
CA GLY A 83 20.25 -11.79 17.78
C GLY A 83 21.12 -11.50 19.00
N ALA A 84 21.88 -12.48 19.41
CA ALA A 84 22.80 -12.37 20.53
C ALA A 84 24.23 -12.60 20.08
N THR A 85 25.10 -11.64 20.40
CA THR A 85 26.51 -11.69 20.02
C THR A 85 27.21 -12.84 20.76
N GLY A 86 27.90 -13.70 20.02
CA GLY A 86 28.63 -14.84 20.60
C GLY A 86 27.81 -16.12 20.73
N THR A 87 26.50 -16.08 20.46
CA THR A 87 25.67 -17.27 20.23
C THR A 87 25.29 -17.28 18.75
N GLU A 88 25.29 -18.43 18.06
CA GLU A 88 24.79 -18.52 16.66
C GLU A 88 23.26 -18.31 16.57
N TRP A 89 22.64 -17.77 17.61
CA TRP A 89 21.22 -17.55 17.70
C TRP A 89 20.84 -16.19 17.14
N SER A 90 20.02 -16.23 16.11
CA SER A 90 19.24 -15.11 15.60
C SER A 90 17.84 -15.59 15.23
N ASP A 91 16.86 -14.75 15.46
CA ASP A 91 15.48 -14.98 15.04
C ASP A 91 14.94 -13.73 14.36
N GLU A 92 14.03 -13.93 13.41
CA GLU A 92 13.41 -12.86 12.65
C GLU A 92 11.91 -13.06 12.53
N ARG A 93 11.17 -11.95 12.67
CA ARG A 93 9.72 -11.95 12.52
C ARG A 93 9.28 -10.81 11.61
N PHE A 94 8.42 -11.16 10.65
CA PHE A 94 7.79 -10.19 9.76
C PHE A 94 6.35 -9.96 10.19
N THR A 95 5.97 -8.69 10.32
CA THR A 95 4.60 -8.27 10.58
C THR A 95 4.11 -7.35 9.47
N VAL A 96 2.92 -7.65 8.95
CA VAL A 96 2.24 -6.79 7.97
C VAL A 96 1.53 -5.68 8.73
N LEU A 97 1.63 -4.45 8.25
CA LEU A 97 0.85 -3.30 8.72
C LEU A 97 -0.55 -3.39 8.10
N PRO A 98 -1.60 -3.83 8.83
CA PRO A 98 -2.86 -4.24 8.20
C PRO A 98 -3.58 -3.06 7.54
N LEU A 99 -3.49 -1.88 8.15
CA LEU A 99 -4.04 -0.64 7.61
C LEU A 99 -3.35 -0.25 6.31
N ASP A 100 -2.02 -0.19 6.32
CA ASP A 100 -1.21 0.19 5.16
C ASP A 100 -1.38 -0.81 4.01
N PHE A 101 -1.40 -2.11 4.32
CA PHE A 101 -1.68 -3.16 3.35
C PHE A 101 -3.06 -3.00 2.70
N THR A 102 -4.08 -2.71 3.49
CA THR A 102 -5.45 -2.53 2.99
C THR A 102 -5.54 -1.30 2.09
N ILE A 103 -4.98 -0.16 2.50
CA ILE A 103 -4.98 1.07 1.71
C ILE A 103 -4.23 0.84 0.40
N MET A 104 -3.03 0.28 0.45
CA MET A 104 -2.22 0.03 -0.74
C MET A 104 -2.90 -0.96 -1.69
N SER A 105 -3.55 -2.00 -1.19
CA SER A 105 -4.29 -2.98 -2.01
C SER A 105 -5.48 -2.32 -2.71
N VAL A 106 -6.32 -1.60 -1.97
CA VAL A 106 -7.52 -0.95 -2.53
C VAL A 106 -7.13 0.17 -3.51
N ALA A 107 -6.21 1.04 -3.12
CA ALA A 107 -5.73 2.12 -3.98
C ALA A 107 -5.01 1.56 -5.22
N GLY A 108 -4.22 0.49 -5.08
CA GLY A 108 -3.57 -0.20 -6.19
C GLY A 108 -4.58 -0.75 -7.20
N ILE A 109 -5.63 -1.43 -6.74
CA ILE A 109 -6.69 -1.94 -7.61
C ILE A 109 -7.40 -0.80 -8.36
N ILE A 110 -7.75 0.28 -7.65
CA ILE A 110 -8.39 1.47 -8.25
C ILE A 110 -7.48 2.10 -9.31
N ALA A 111 -6.18 2.22 -9.02
CA ALA A 111 -5.20 2.76 -9.95
C ALA A 111 -5.11 1.91 -11.23
N VAL A 112 -4.97 0.59 -11.08
CA VAL A 112 -4.88 -0.36 -12.20
C VAL A 112 -6.12 -0.29 -13.09
N ILE A 113 -7.33 -0.34 -12.50
CA ILE A 113 -8.59 -0.24 -13.25
C ILE A 113 -8.65 1.09 -14.00
N SER A 114 -8.29 2.19 -13.34
CA SER A 114 -8.35 3.53 -13.93
C SER A 114 -7.38 3.67 -15.11
N VAL A 115 -6.15 3.16 -15.00
CA VAL A 115 -5.19 3.09 -16.11
C VAL A 115 -5.74 2.27 -17.27
N ILE A 116 -6.29 1.09 -17.01
CA ILE A 116 -6.86 0.22 -18.06
C ILE A 116 -7.99 0.95 -18.81
N VAL A 117 -8.89 1.62 -18.08
CA VAL A 117 -10.00 2.37 -18.70
C VAL A 117 -9.48 3.54 -19.54
N LEU A 118 -8.49 4.29 -19.04
CA LEU A 118 -7.89 5.41 -19.79
C LEU A 118 -7.15 4.92 -21.03
N PHE A 119 -6.39 3.84 -20.92
CA PHE A 119 -5.68 3.23 -22.04
C PHE A 119 -6.66 2.80 -23.13
N ARG A 120 -7.74 2.09 -22.75
CA ARG A 120 -8.79 1.69 -23.70
C ARG A 120 -9.45 2.88 -24.38
N ARG A 121 -9.75 3.95 -23.62
CA ARG A 121 -10.31 5.19 -24.20
C ARG A 121 -9.36 5.82 -25.20
N ALA A 122 -8.07 5.93 -24.87
CA ALA A 122 -7.06 6.50 -25.76
C ALA A 122 -6.92 5.69 -27.06
N THR A 123 -6.92 4.35 -26.98
CA THR A 123 -6.84 3.50 -28.17
C THR A 123 -8.08 3.63 -29.06
N THR A 124 -9.28 3.70 -28.49
CA THR A 124 -10.52 3.88 -29.28
C THR A 124 -10.60 5.25 -29.93
N SER A 125 -10.19 6.31 -29.23
CA SER A 125 -10.16 7.67 -29.81
C SER A 125 -9.22 7.76 -31.01
N ARG A 126 -8.03 7.15 -30.94
CA ARG A 126 -7.06 7.14 -32.05
C ARG A 126 -7.63 6.44 -33.29
N LEU A 127 -8.22 5.26 -33.13
CA LEU A 127 -8.82 4.50 -34.23
C LEU A 127 -9.94 5.26 -34.97
N LEU A 128 -10.70 6.11 -34.27
CA LEU A 128 -11.77 6.92 -34.85
C LEU A 128 -11.28 8.21 -35.52
N THR A 129 -10.03 8.62 -35.26
CA THR A 129 -9.45 9.84 -35.84
C THR A 129 -8.73 9.52 -37.16
N ASP A 130 -8.28 8.28 -37.34
CA ASP A 130 -7.58 7.79 -38.54
C ASP A 130 -8.51 7.21 -39.64
N SER A 131 -9.83 7.18 -39.39
CA SER A 131 -10.86 6.67 -40.30
C SER A 131 -11.75 7.79 -40.84
#